data_AF-A0A662T008-F1
#
_entry.id   AF-A0A662T008-F1
#
_cell.length_a   1.000
_cell.length_b   1.000
_cell.length_c   1.000
_cell.angle_alpha   90.00
_cell.angle_beta   90.00
_cell.angle_gamma   90.00
#
_symmetry.space_group_name_H-M   'P 1'
#
loop_
_entity.id
_entity.type
_entity.pdbx_description
1 polymer ?
#
loop_
_entity_poly.entity_id
_entity_poly.type
_entity_poly.pdbx_seq_one_letter_code
_entity_poly.pdbx_strand_id
1 'polypeptide(L)'
;MLMSQIVVRVRTPVYPTEDRGKVEKAVLNVASGEVRHAESSVILVGSGKHALEKLYKSFRDRRILAAARRLLLEGRSPDGKTICFELNKQAAYHGVINFSPIHSPPLGVIEVVIECDDALEVINWLCPPAIAYQPRQHDKHRKNRSRR
;
A
#
# COMPACT_ATOMS: atom_id res chain seq x y z
N MET A 1 20.29 -9.75 -11.57
CA MET A 1 18.98 -9.86 -10.88
C MET A 1 17.96 -9.27 -11.84
N LEU A 2 17.16 -10.10 -12.52
CA LEU A 2 16.13 -9.61 -13.43
C LEU A 2 15.12 -8.80 -12.60
N MET A 3 14.88 -7.55 -13.00
CA MET A 3 13.90 -6.69 -12.35
C MET A 3 12.52 -7.28 -12.63
N SER A 4 11.81 -7.70 -11.57
CA SER A 4 10.41 -8.10 -11.65
C SER A 4 9.62 -7.01 -12.40
N GLN A 5 8.89 -7.41 -13.43
CA GLN A 5 8.03 -6.47 -14.14
C GLN A 5 6.91 -6.07 -13.20
N ILE A 6 6.87 -4.81 -12.78
CA ILE A 6 5.80 -4.29 -11.90
C ILE A 6 4.93 -3.37 -12.74
N VAL A 7 3.63 -3.62 -12.75
CA VAL A 7 2.62 -2.71 -13.30
C VAL A 7 1.64 -2.37 -12.20
N VAL A 8 1.38 -1.07 -12.01
CA VAL A 8 0.48 -0.56 -11.00
C VAL A 8 -0.69 0.10 -11.69
N ARG A 9 -1.91 -0.29 -11.33
CA ARG A 9 -3.14 0.33 -11.79
C ARG A 9 -3.87 0.90 -10.58
N VAL A 10 -4.15 2.19 -10.60
CA VAL A 10 -4.90 2.89 -9.56
C VAL A 10 -6.17 3.44 -10.20
N ARG A 11 -7.33 3.12 -9.63
CA ARG A 11 -8.63 3.51 -10.19
C ARG A 11 -9.56 4.02 -9.11
N THR A 12 -10.34 5.04 -9.43
CA THR A 12 -11.40 5.51 -8.53
C THR A 12 -12.51 6.22 -9.31
N PRO A 13 -13.79 6.09 -8.89
CA PRO A 13 -14.89 6.80 -9.51
C PRO A 13 -14.85 8.31 -9.21
N VAL A 14 -15.40 9.08 -10.14
CA VAL A 14 -15.69 10.50 -10.00
C VAL A 14 -17.22 10.65 -9.96
N TYR A 15 -17.76 11.02 -8.80
CA TYR A 15 -19.19 11.25 -8.64
C TYR A 15 -19.59 12.66 -9.13
N PRO A 16 -20.88 12.90 -9.48
CA PRO A 16 -21.31 14.15 -10.10
C PRO A 16 -20.98 15.44 -9.32
N THR A 17 -20.91 15.37 -7.99
CA THR A 17 -20.60 16.50 -7.12
C THR A 17 -19.12 16.67 -6.82
N GLU A 18 -18.27 15.78 -7.34
CA GLU A 18 -16.84 15.81 -7.11
C GLU A 18 -16.08 16.60 -8.17
N ASP A 19 -15.03 17.28 -7.74
CA ASP A 19 -14.09 17.90 -8.63
C ASP A 19 -13.10 16.84 -9.16
N ARG A 20 -13.05 16.69 -10.49
CA ARG A 20 -12.19 15.69 -11.14
C ARG A 20 -10.70 15.91 -10.85
N GLY A 21 -10.24 17.16 -10.78
CA GLY A 21 -8.85 17.49 -10.45
C GLY A 21 -8.48 17.10 -9.01
N LYS A 22 -9.42 17.23 -8.07
CA LYS A 22 -9.22 16.72 -6.69
C LYS A 22 -9.15 15.19 -6.66
N VAL A 23 -9.98 14.51 -7.43
CA VAL A 23 -9.93 13.03 -7.54
C VAL A 23 -8.62 12.58 -8.18
N GLU A 24 -8.19 13.23 -9.26
CA GLU A 24 -6.89 12.99 -9.89
C GLU A 24 -5.73 13.20 -8.90
N LYS A 25 -5.75 14.30 -8.13
CA LYS A 25 -4.77 14.54 -7.07
C LYS A 25 -4.74 13.39 -6.05
N ALA A 26 -5.90 12.83 -5.68
CA ALA A 26 -5.97 11.69 -4.78
C ALA A 26 -5.25 10.45 -5.37
N VAL A 27 -5.50 10.16 -6.65
CA VAL A 27 -4.84 9.07 -7.38
C VAL A 27 -3.33 9.30 -7.49
N LEU A 28 -2.91 10.52 -7.83
CA LEU A 28 -1.51 10.92 -7.90
C LEU A 28 -0.81 10.90 -6.53
N ASN A 29 -1.53 11.00 -5.41
CA ASN A 29 -0.90 10.83 -4.09
C ASN A 29 -0.60 9.36 -3.77
N VAL A 30 -1.27 8.41 -4.44
CA VAL A 30 -1.07 6.97 -4.23
C VAL A 30 0.13 6.46 -5.02
N ALA A 31 0.24 6.80 -6.31
CA ALA A 31 1.27 6.25 -7.20
C ALA A 31 1.80 7.30 -8.19
N SER A 32 2.80 6.91 -8.97
CA SER A 32 3.31 7.68 -10.12
C SER A 32 3.04 6.91 -11.41
N GLY A 33 2.60 7.60 -12.45
CA GLY A 33 2.24 6.97 -13.73
C GLY A 33 1.49 7.92 -14.66
N GLU A 34 1.06 7.38 -15.80
CA GLU A 34 0.21 8.06 -16.77
C GLU A 34 -1.24 8.07 -16.25
N VAL A 35 -1.85 9.26 -16.21
CA VAL A 35 -3.25 9.44 -15.81
C VAL A 35 -4.14 9.49 -17.05
N ARG A 36 -5.27 8.78 -17.00
CA ARG A 36 -6.33 8.80 -18.00
C ARG A 36 -7.67 9.07 -17.35
N HIS A 37 -8.45 9.93 -18.00
CA HIS A 37 -9.79 10.28 -17.58
C HIS A 37 -10.80 9.48 -18.40
N ALA A 38 -11.56 8.61 -17.73
CA ALA A 38 -12.74 7.98 -18.31
C ALA A 38 -13.98 8.82 -17.99
N GLU A 39 -15.14 8.43 -18.52
CA GLU A 39 -16.39 9.16 -18.35
C GLU A 39 -16.71 9.44 -16.86
N SER A 40 -16.61 8.41 -16.02
CA SER A 40 -16.95 8.46 -14.59
C SER A 40 -15.83 7.99 -13.65
N SER A 41 -14.57 7.96 -14.11
CA SER A 41 -13.44 7.56 -13.27
C SER A 41 -12.11 8.18 -13.69
N VAL A 42 -11.17 8.23 -12.75
CA VAL A 42 -9.76 8.50 -13.02
C VAL A 42 -8.98 7.20 -12.87
N ILE A 43 -8.11 6.93 -13.84
CA ILE A 43 -7.24 5.74 -13.88
C ILE A 43 -5.80 6.22 -14.01
N LEU A 44 -4.90 5.67 -13.21
CA LEU A 44 -3.46 5.83 -13.36
C LEU A 44 -2.83 4.47 -13.64
N VAL A 45 -1.92 4.43 -14.61
CA VAL A 45 -1.08 3.26 -14.91
C VAL A 45 0.38 3.64 -14.78
N GLY A 46 1.11 2.96 -13.90
CA GLY A 46 2.54 3.14 -13.68
C GLY A 46 3.30 1.83 -13.82
N SER A 47 4.61 1.92 -13.99
CA SER A 47 5.47 0.74 -14.12
C SER A 47 6.73 0.85 -13.27
N GLY A 48 7.22 -0.30 -12.81
CA GLY A 48 8.42 -0.43 -11.99
C GLY A 48 8.25 0.04 -10.54
N LYS A 49 9.32 -0.10 -9.75
CA LYS A 49 9.34 0.30 -8.33
C LYS A 49 9.09 1.81 -8.13
N HIS A 50 9.50 2.63 -9.09
CA HIS A 50 9.29 4.09 -9.03
C HIS A 50 7.80 4.45 -8.93
N ALA A 51 6.92 3.72 -9.61
CA ALA A 51 5.48 3.91 -9.54
C ALA A 51 4.93 3.73 -8.10
N LEU A 52 5.60 2.94 -7.28
CA LEU A 52 5.23 2.61 -5.90
C LEU A 52 5.96 3.44 -4.83
N GLU A 53 6.84 4.37 -5.19
CA GLU A 53 7.65 5.14 -4.22
C GLU A 53 6.82 5.92 -3.20
N LYS A 54 5.65 6.43 -3.61
CA LYS A 54 4.75 7.19 -2.72
C LYS A 54 4.16 6.30 -1.63
N LEU A 55 3.75 5.08 -1.97
CA LEU A 55 3.33 4.06 -1.00
C LEU A 55 4.49 3.65 -0.10
N TYR A 56 5.67 3.38 -0.71
CA TYR A 56 6.87 2.99 0.02
C TYR A 56 7.24 3.97 1.13
N LYS A 57 7.25 5.28 0.82
CA LYS A 57 7.51 6.36 1.78
C LYS A 57 6.39 6.45 2.82
N SER A 58 5.14 6.50 2.37
CA SER A 58 3.97 6.66 3.26
C SER A 58 3.85 5.58 4.32
N PHE A 59 4.14 4.31 3.99
CA PHE A 59 4.07 3.22 4.96
C PHE A 59 5.12 3.34 6.07
N ARG A 60 6.31 3.86 5.75
CA ARG A 60 7.42 4.03 6.70
C ARG A 60 7.19 5.21 7.64
N ASP A 61 6.81 6.36 7.10
CA ASP A 61 6.66 7.60 7.86
C ASP A 61 5.55 7.50 8.91
N ARG A 62 4.50 6.72 8.62
CA ARG A 62 3.29 6.63 9.46
C ARG A 62 3.29 5.47 10.46
N ARG A 63 4.37 4.69 10.53
CA ARG A 63 4.47 3.49 11.41
C ARG A 63 3.36 2.45 11.18
N ILE A 64 2.74 2.43 9.99
CA ILE A 64 1.66 1.48 9.64
C ILE A 64 2.18 0.22 8.93
N LEU A 65 3.50 0.01 8.85
CA LEU A 65 4.13 -1.10 8.14
C LEU A 65 3.54 -2.47 8.47
N ALA A 66 3.26 -2.75 9.75
CA ALA A 66 2.71 -4.04 10.17
C ALA A 66 1.29 -4.26 9.64
N ALA A 67 0.42 -3.24 9.75
CA ALA A 67 -0.94 -3.30 9.23
C ALA A 67 -0.96 -3.36 7.70
N ALA A 68 -0.14 -2.54 7.05
CA ALA A 68 0.03 -2.54 5.60
C ALA A 68 0.50 -3.91 5.10
N ARG A 69 1.52 -4.51 5.72
CA ARG A 69 2.00 -5.85 5.36
C ARG A 69 0.89 -6.88 5.43
N ARG A 70 0.12 -6.90 6.54
CA ARG A 70 -0.99 -7.85 6.71
C ARG A 70 -2.01 -7.71 5.57
N LEU A 71 -2.46 -6.50 5.30
CA LEU A 71 -3.47 -6.23 4.28
C LEU A 71 -2.99 -6.53 2.86
N LEU A 72 -1.72 -6.24 2.56
CA LEU A 72 -1.12 -6.60 1.27
C LEU A 72 -0.99 -8.13 1.09
N LEU A 73 -0.70 -8.86 2.17
CA LEU A 73 -0.67 -10.33 2.15
C LEU A 73 -2.07 -10.92 1.97
N GLU A 74 -3.09 -10.33 2.62
CA GLU A 74 -4.50 -10.70 2.44
C GLU A 74 -5.00 -10.41 1.02
N GLY A 75 -4.57 -9.31 0.42
CA GLY A 75 -4.89 -8.91 -0.94
C GLY A 75 -4.08 -9.61 -2.04
N ARG A 76 -3.16 -10.52 -1.68
CA ARG A 76 -2.33 -11.25 -2.63
C ARG A 76 -3.13 -12.35 -3.32
N SER A 77 -3.03 -12.45 -4.64
CA SER A 77 -3.66 -13.53 -5.41
C SER A 77 -3.06 -14.90 -5.09
N PRO A 78 -3.82 -16.00 -5.23
CA PRO A 78 -3.31 -17.36 -5.00
C PRO A 78 -2.10 -17.75 -5.87
N ASP A 79 -2.04 -17.24 -7.11
CA ASP A 79 -0.92 -17.46 -8.05
C ASP A 79 0.31 -16.60 -7.74
N GLY A 80 0.21 -15.67 -6.78
CA GLY A 80 1.31 -14.82 -6.34
C GLY A 80 1.70 -13.73 -7.34
N LYS A 81 0.88 -13.44 -8.35
CA LYS A 81 1.19 -12.46 -9.40
C LYS A 81 0.52 -11.10 -9.24
N THR A 82 -0.45 -11.00 -8.32
CA THR A 82 -1.22 -9.77 -8.14
C THR A 82 -1.39 -9.44 -6.67
N ILE A 83 -1.43 -8.14 -6.37
CA ILE A 83 -1.81 -7.60 -5.06
C ILE A 83 -2.94 -6.59 -5.29
N CYS A 84 -4.09 -6.81 -4.65
CA CYS A 84 -5.25 -5.94 -4.73
C CYS A 84 -5.60 -5.38 -3.34
N PHE A 85 -5.79 -4.07 -3.22
CA PHE A 85 -6.25 -3.45 -1.99
C PHE A 85 -6.93 -2.12 -2.27
N GLU A 86 -7.64 -1.62 -1.26
CA GLU A 86 -8.41 -0.38 -1.36
C GLU A 86 -7.91 0.65 -0.34
N LEU A 87 -7.87 1.90 -0.79
CA LEU A 87 -7.52 3.04 0.05
C LEU A 87 -8.70 4.00 0.18
N ASN A 88 -8.79 4.68 1.32
CA ASN A 88 -9.76 5.74 1.51
C ASN A 88 -9.45 6.93 0.58
N LYS A 89 -10.40 7.25 -0.31
CA LYS A 89 -10.24 8.29 -1.33
C LYS A 89 -9.99 9.68 -0.75
N GLN A 90 -10.70 10.03 0.32
CA GLN A 90 -10.61 11.34 0.96
C GLN A 90 -9.29 11.52 1.71
N ALA A 91 -8.84 10.47 2.41
CA ALA A 91 -7.52 10.46 3.02
C ALA A 91 -6.42 10.64 1.95
N ALA A 92 -6.51 9.93 0.84
CA ALA A 92 -5.56 10.03 -0.26
C ALA A 92 -5.52 11.43 -0.88
N TYR A 93 -6.65 12.12 -1.02
CA TYR A 93 -6.68 13.53 -1.47
C TYR A 93 -5.83 14.45 -0.57
N HIS A 94 -5.81 14.20 0.74
CA HIS A 94 -4.98 14.90 1.72
C HIS A 94 -3.56 14.34 1.86
N GLY A 95 -3.12 13.43 0.98
CA GLY A 95 -1.79 12.82 1.05
C GLY A 95 -1.63 11.79 2.17
N VAL A 96 -2.74 11.22 2.63
CA VAL A 96 -2.78 10.21 3.69
C VAL A 96 -3.14 8.85 3.08
N ILE A 97 -2.19 7.92 3.12
CA ILE A 97 -2.47 6.52 2.79
C ILE A 97 -3.16 5.86 3.98
N ASN A 98 -4.43 5.52 3.78
CA ASN A 98 -5.25 4.81 4.75
C ASN A 98 -5.98 3.69 4.04
N PHE A 99 -5.79 2.45 4.49
CA PHE A 99 -6.53 1.30 3.96
C PHE A 99 -8.01 1.48 4.30
N SER A 100 -8.91 1.18 3.37
CA SER A 100 -10.35 1.28 3.63
C SER A 100 -10.80 0.14 4.55
N PRO A 101 -11.30 0.40 5.77
CA PRO A 101 -11.88 -0.64 6.62
C PRO A 101 -13.36 -0.88 6.32
N ILE A 102 -13.96 -0.07 5.46
CA ILE A 102 -15.40 -0.02 5.17
C ILE A 102 -15.60 -0.44 3.72
N HIS A 103 -16.50 -1.41 3.49
CA HIS A 103 -16.85 -1.89 2.15
C HIS A 103 -17.48 -0.81 1.24
N SER A 104 -18.01 0.27 1.80
CA SER A 104 -18.59 1.41 1.06
C SER A 104 -18.44 2.75 1.80
N PRO A 105 -17.28 3.44 1.74
CA PRO A 105 -17.17 4.82 2.19
C PRO A 105 -18.11 5.72 1.36
N PRO A 106 -18.67 6.81 1.94
CA PRO A 106 -19.66 7.65 1.26
C PRO A 106 -19.22 8.21 -0.10
N LEU A 107 -17.91 8.42 -0.28
CA LEU A 107 -17.30 8.94 -1.51
C LEU A 107 -16.43 7.88 -2.22
N GLY A 108 -16.62 6.61 -1.88
CA GLY A 108 -15.90 5.48 -2.48
C GLY A 108 -14.44 5.36 -2.04
N VAL A 109 -13.77 4.40 -2.68
CA VAL A 109 -12.38 4.01 -2.43
C VAL A 109 -11.52 4.31 -3.65
N ILE A 110 -10.20 4.23 -3.46
CA ILE A 110 -9.24 4.08 -4.55
C ILE A 110 -8.83 2.60 -4.58
N GLU A 111 -9.13 1.94 -5.69
CA GLU A 111 -8.70 0.57 -5.99
C GLU A 111 -7.24 0.61 -6.46
N VAL A 112 -6.39 -0.22 -5.87
CA VAL A 112 -4.99 -0.39 -6.28
C VAL A 112 -4.75 -1.84 -6.63
N VAL A 113 -4.27 -2.08 -7.85
CA VAL A 113 -3.87 -3.38 -8.36
C VAL A 113 -2.40 -3.30 -8.76
N ILE A 114 -1.59 -4.21 -8.20
CA ILE A 114 -0.17 -4.35 -8.55
C ILE A 114 0.00 -5.72 -9.20
N GLU A 115 0.34 -5.74 -10.48
CA GLU A 115 0.72 -6.94 -11.23
C GLU A 115 2.24 -7.08 -11.20
N CYS A 116 2.73 -8.30 -10.94
CA CYS A 116 4.15 -8.59 -10.83
C CYS A 116 4.48 -10.08 -10.97
N ASP A 117 5.77 -10.39 -11.13
CA ASP A 117 6.24 -11.78 -11.19
C ASP A 117 6.23 -12.48 -9.82
N ASP A 118 6.51 -11.72 -8.75
CA ASP A 118 6.51 -12.19 -7.36
C ASP A 118 5.94 -11.13 -6.42
N ALA A 119 4.67 -11.30 -6.06
CA ALA A 119 3.98 -10.42 -5.13
C ALA A 119 4.62 -10.43 -3.74
N LEU A 120 5.18 -11.56 -3.27
CA LEU A 120 5.81 -11.62 -1.97
C LEU A 120 7.10 -10.80 -1.94
N GLU A 121 7.88 -10.79 -3.03
CA GLU A 121 9.04 -9.91 -3.18
C GLU A 121 8.64 -8.43 -3.09
N VAL A 122 7.59 -8.03 -3.82
CA VAL A 122 7.07 -6.65 -3.80
C VAL A 122 6.58 -6.27 -2.40
N ILE A 123 5.83 -7.15 -1.71
CA ILE A 123 5.35 -6.94 -0.34
C ILE A 123 6.51 -6.81 0.63
N ASN A 124 7.54 -7.65 0.52
CA ASN A 124 8.72 -7.58 1.38
C ASN A 124 9.50 -6.28 1.18
N TRP A 125 9.55 -5.77 -0.05
CA TRP A 125 10.18 -4.47 -0.34
C TRP A 125 9.34 -3.29 0.21
N LEU A 126 8.02 -3.30 -0.03
CA LEU A 126 7.11 -2.27 0.47
C LEU A 126 7.06 -2.26 2.00
N CYS A 127 6.88 -3.43 2.61
CA CYS A 127 6.62 -3.64 4.02
C CYS A 127 7.40 -4.86 4.54
N PRO A 128 8.70 -4.72 4.86
CA PRO A 128 9.53 -5.85 5.29
C PRO A 128 8.96 -6.52 6.54
N PRO A 129 9.16 -7.85 6.70
CA PRO A 129 8.76 -8.54 7.92
C PRO A 129 9.45 -7.90 9.13
N ALA A 130 8.75 -7.85 10.26
CA ALA A 130 9.37 -7.43 11.50
C ALA A 130 10.56 -8.35 11.80
N ILE A 131 11.72 -7.78 12.10
CA ILE A 131 12.85 -8.56 12.62
C ILE A 131 12.35 -9.19 13.93
N ALA A 132 12.31 -10.52 14.00
CA ALA A 132 11.99 -11.21 15.23
C ALA A 132 12.96 -10.71 16.31
N TYR A 133 12.44 -10.21 17.43
CA TYR A 133 13.27 -9.86 18.58
C TYR A 133 14.07 -11.09 19.00
N GLN A 134 15.38 -11.09 18.76
CA GLN A 134 16.29 -12.03 19.38
C GLN A 134 16.73 -11.40 20.71
N PRO A 135 16.35 -11.97 21.87
CA PRO A 135 16.82 -11.46 23.15
C PRO A 135 18.34 -11.49 23.17
N ARG A 136 18.97 -10.33 23.44
CA ARG A 136 20.43 -10.28 23.64
C ARG A 136 20.76 -11.19 24.82
N GLN A 137 21.82 -12.00 24.71
CA GLN A 137 22.21 -12.98 25.74
C GLN A 137 22.45 -12.38 27.13
N HIS A 138 22.62 -11.05 27.22
CA HIS A 138 22.81 -10.31 28.46
C HIS A 138 21.55 -10.25 29.36
N ASP A 139 20.34 -10.43 28.83
CA ASP A 139 19.09 -10.38 29.64
C ASP A 139 18.84 -11.66 30.45
N LYS A 140 19.59 -12.74 30.21
CA LYS A 140 19.45 -14.00 30.97
C LYS A 140 20.01 -13.89 32.40
N HIS A 141 20.92 -12.95 32.67
CA HIS A 141 21.59 -12.82 33.97
C HIS A 141 20.78 -12.05 35.03
N ARG A 142 19.73 -11.31 34.65
CA ARG A 142 18.97 -10.51 35.62
C ARG A 142 17.90 -11.30 36.40
N LYS A 143 17.58 -12.53 35.97
CA LYS A 143 16.55 -13.37 36.64
C LYS A 143 17.05 -14.23 37.80
N ASN A 144 18.36 -14.27 38.08
CA ASN A 144 18.92 -15.07 39.20
C ASN A 144 19.18 -14.29 40.49
N ARG A 145 18.81 -13.01 40.60
CA ARG A 145 19.03 -12.21 41.83
C ARG A 145 17.80 -12.04 42.73
N SER A 146 16.67 -12.67 42.42
CA SER A 146 15.44 -12.57 43.26
C SER A 146 15.12 -13.84 44.06
N ARG A 147 16.14 -14.69 44.31
CA ARG A 147 16.05 -15.82 45.24
C ARG A 147 17.26 -15.79 46.18
N ARG A 148 17.34 -14.78 47.03
CA ARG A 148 18.06 -14.81 48.30
C ARG A 148 17.25 -14.03 49.32
#